data_AF-A0A8S9RS19-F1
#
_entry.id   AF-A0A8S9RS19-F1
#
_cell.length_a   1.000
_cell.length_b   1.000
_cell.length_c   1.000
_cell.angle_alpha   90.00
_cell.angle_beta   90.00
_cell.angle_gamma   90.00
#
_symmetry.space_group_name_H-M   'P 1'
#
loop_
_entity.id
_entity.type
_entity.pdbx_description
1 polymer ?
#
loop_
_entity_poly.entity_id
_entity_poly.type
_entity_poly.pdbx_seq_one_letter_code
_entity_poly.pdbx_strand_id
1 'polypeptide(L)' 'MEALRWAMESMLQHSTCQSFGTDCKDLIAIINEPHAWPSFATELERIETLKICFPDFKITYIPRAQNQISDFRFLS' A
#
# COMPACT_ATOMS: atom_id res chain seq x y z
N MET A 1 -2.35 -3.17 -7.11
CA MET A 1 -3.58 -2.91 -6.34
C MET A 1 -3.88 -4.08 -5.43
N GLU A 2 -4.13 -5.28 -5.98
CA GLU A 2 -4.39 -6.49 -5.19
C GLU A 2 -3.28 -6.78 -4.15
N ALA A 3 -2.01 -6.69 -4.55
CA ALA A 3 -0.89 -6.88 -3.62
C ALA A 3 -0.88 -5.88 -2.44
N LEU A 4 -1.29 -4.63 -2.67
CA LEU A 4 -1.38 -3.62 -1.60
C LEU A 4 -2.54 -3.94 -0.65
N ARG A 5 -3.69 -4.35 -1.19
CA ARG A 5 -4.84 -4.82 -0.39
C ARG A 5 -4.41 -5.97 0.52
N TRP A 6 -3.81 -7.01 -0.05
CA TRP A 6 -3.34 -8.16 0.71
C TRP A 6 -2.31 -7.77 1.77
N ALA A 7 -1.38 -6.86 1.46
CA ALA A 7 -0.42 -6.37 2.43
C ALA A 7 -1.09 -5.63 3.59
N MET A 8 -2.10 -4.78 3.30
CA MET A 8 -2.86 -4.07 4.33
C MET A 8 -3.71 -5.01 5.18
N GLU A 9 -4.41 -5.98 4.58
CA GLU A 9 -5.21 -6.96 5.33
C GLU A 9 -4.33 -7.88 6.18
N SER A 10 -3.19 -8.31 5.64
CA SER A 10 -2.21 -9.11 6.38
C SER A 10 -1.60 -8.32 7.53
N MET A 11 -1.21 -7.06 7.30
CA MET A 11 -0.73 -6.18 8.38
C MET A 11 -1.79 -6.01 9.45
N LEU A 12 -3.06 -5.75 9.10
CA LEU A 12 -4.16 -5.61 10.06
C LEU A 12 -4.28 -6.81 11.02
N GLN A 13 -4.01 -8.02 10.51
CA GLN A 13 -4.10 -9.26 11.30
C GLN A 13 -2.81 -9.57 12.08
N HIS A 14 -1.64 -9.16 11.59
CA HIS A 14 -0.35 -9.62 12.09
C HIS A 14 0.53 -8.53 12.73
N SER A 15 0.25 -7.23 12.56
CA SER A 15 1.09 -6.13 13.04
C SER A 15 0.37 -4.77 13.11
N THR A 16 0.91 -3.84 13.88
CA THR A 16 0.42 -2.45 13.93
C THR A 16 1.15 -1.52 12.97
N CYS A 17 2.06 -2.06 12.14
CA CYS A 17 2.81 -1.29 11.14
C CYS A 17 1.89 -0.82 10.01
N GLN A 18 1.92 0.49 9.73
CA GLN A 18 1.05 1.14 8.75
C GLN A 18 1.85 1.82 7.63
N SER A 19 3.14 1.48 7.52
CA SER A 19 4.06 2.05 6.55
C SER A 19 4.34 1.07 5.43
N PHE A 20 3.98 1.45 4.20
CA PHE A 20 4.11 0.64 3.00
C PHE A 20 5.06 1.32 2.01
N GLY A 21 5.99 0.53 1.46
CA GLY A 21 6.85 0.95 0.37
C GLY A 21 6.35 0.39 -0.95
N THR A 22 6.34 1.18 -2.01
CA THR A 22 6.03 0.69 -3.37
C THR A 22 6.96 1.28 -4.41
N ASP A 23 7.40 0.46 -5.37
CA ASP A 23 8.14 0.91 -6.55
C ASP A 23 7.24 1.36 -7.71
N CYS A 24 5.92 1.34 -7.52
CA CYS A 24 4.94 1.76 -8.51
C CYS A 24 4.44 3.19 -8.22
N LYS A 25 4.85 4.15 -9.05
CA LYS A 25 4.35 5.54 -8.96
C LYS A 25 2.85 5.63 -9.21
N ASP A 26 2.32 4.82 -10.11
CA ASP A 26 0.88 4.78 -10.39
C ASP A 26 0.08 4.35 -9.16
N LEU A 27 0.60 3.43 -8.35
CA LEU A 27 -0.06 3.01 -7.12
C LEU A 27 -0.16 4.16 -6.13
N ILE A 28 0.89 4.98 -6.03
CA ILE A 28 0.90 6.18 -5.18
C ILE A 28 -0.10 7.20 -5.71
N ALA A 29 -0.15 7.43 -7.02
CA ALA A 29 -1.11 8.33 -7.64
C ALA A 29 -2.55 7.86 -7.41
N ILE A 30 -2.84 6.56 -7.58
CA ILE A 30 -4.16 5.97 -7.33
C ILE A 30 -4.59 6.15 -5.87
N ILE A 31 -3.67 6.00 -4.91
CA ILE A 31 -3.96 6.14 -3.48
C ILE A 31 -4.12 7.61 -3.05
N ASN A 32 -3.41 8.54 -3.69
CA ASN A 32 -3.51 9.98 -3.41
C ASN A 32 -4.71 10.62 -4.13
N GLU A 33 -5.00 10.17 -5.34
CA GLU A 33 -6.04 10.72 -6.21
C GLU A 33 -6.99 9.63 -6.73
N PRO A 34 -7.76 8.98 -5.83
CA PRO A 34 -8.67 7.89 -6.22
C PRO A 34 -9.69 8.33 -7.28
N HIS A 35 -10.13 9.60 -7.23
CA HIS A 35 -11.08 10.17 -8.19
C HIS A 35 -10.55 10.25 -9.63
N ALA A 36 -9.22 10.32 -9.82
CA ALA A 36 -8.62 10.35 -11.15
C ALA A 36 -8.63 8.96 -11.84
N TRP A 37 -8.94 7.90 -11.10
CA TRP A 37 -8.84 6.50 -11.54
C TRP A 37 -10.18 5.76 -11.40
N PRO A 38 -11.25 6.19 -12.10
CA PRO A 38 -12.60 5.61 -11.95
C PRO A 38 -12.66 4.12 -12.32
N SER A 39 -11.77 3.64 -13.19
CA SER A 39 -11.64 2.21 -13.53
C SER A 39 -11.29 1.32 -12.34
N PHE A 40 -10.77 1.91 -11.25
CA PHE A 40 -10.38 1.22 -10.03
C PHE A 40 -11.28 1.55 -8.83
N ALA A 41 -12.43 2.22 -9.04
CA ALA A 41 -13.29 2.72 -7.98
C ALA A 41 -13.68 1.64 -6.94
N THR A 42 -14.09 0.46 -7.40
CA THR A 42 -14.44 -0.67 -6.50
C THR A 42 -13.26 -1.12 -5.64
N GLU A 43 -12.07 -1.19 -6.24
CA GLU A 43 -10.88 -1.65 -5.54
C GLU A 43 -10.38 -0.60 -4.53
N LEU A 44 -10.54 0.67 -4.90
CA LEU A 44 -10.26 1.85 -4.08
C LEU A 44 -11.18 1.93 -2.87
N GLU A 45 -12.49 1.73 -3.02
CA GLU A 45 -13.45 1.76 -1.90
C GLU A 45 -13.04 0.80 -0.77
N ARG A 46 -12.62 -0.40 -1.15
CA ARG A 46 -12.10 -1.39 -0.20
C ARG A 46 -10.78 -0.96 0.44
N ILE A 47 -9.86 -0.35 -0.31
CA ILE A 47 -8.59 0.16 0.25
C ILE A 47 -8.84 1.37 1.15
N GLU A 48 -9.76 2.28 0.80
CA GLU A 48 -10.15 3.40 1.65
C GLU A 48 -10.76 2.92 2.96
N THR A 49 -11.61 1.88 2.92
CA THR A 49 -12.13 1.24 4.13
C THR A 49 -11.00 0.71 5.00
N LEU A 50 -10.01 0.05 4.40
CA LEU A 50 -8.83 -0.40 5.15
C LEU A 50 -8.02 0.78 5.71
N LYS A 51 -7.86 1.89 4.96
CA LYS A 51 -7.19 3.10 5.44
C LYS A 51 -7.87 3.70 6.67
N ILE A 52 -9.20 3.57 6.82
CA ILE A 52 -9.91 4.02 8.05
C ILE A 52 -9.43 3.24 9.29
N CYS A 53 -9.07 1.97 9.13
CA CYS A 53 -8.45 1.18 10.20
C CYS A 53 -6.97 1.55 10.46
N PHE A 54 -6.36 2.37 9.61
CA PHE A 54 -4.96 2.77 9.68
C PHE A 54 -4.80 4.29 9.85
N PRO A 55 -4.87 4.82 11.09
CA PRO A 55 -4.76 6.26 11.35
C PRO A 55 -3.40 6.87 10.93
N ASP A 56 -2.35 6.05 10.84
CA ASP A 56 -0.98 6.46 10.48
C ASP A 56 -0.53 5.85 9.15
N PHE A 57 -1.47 5.60 8.22
CA PHE A 57 -1.15 5.06 6.91
C PHE A 57 -0.11 5.94 6.18
N LYS A 58 1.06 5.35 5.88
CA LYS A 58 2.14 5.99 5.13
C LYS A 58 2.48 5.13 3.92
N ILE A 59 2.41 5.71 2.72
CA ILE A 59 2.90 5.07 1.50
C ILE A 59 4.03 5.90 0.90
N THR A 60 5.19 5.28 0.68
CA THR A 60 6.37 5.95 0.11
C THR A 60 6.81 5.29 -1.18
N TYR A 61 7.29 6.12 -2.11
CA TYR A 61 7.92 5.64 -3.33
C TYR A 61 9.31 5.10 -3.02
N ILE A 62 9.52 3.82 -3.28
CA ILE A 62 10.83 3.19 -3.18
C ILE A 62 11.29 2.85 -4.59
N PRO A 63 12.30 3.53 -5.15
CA PRO A 63 12.77 3.21 -6.49
C PRO A 63 13.17 1.74 -6.56
N ARG A 64 12.82 1.03 -7.64
CA ARG A 64 13.12 -0.40 -7.82
C ARG A 64 14.60 -0.76 -7.60
N ALA A 65 15.51 0.19 -7.85
CA ALA A 65 16.94 0.06 -7.54
C ALA A 65 17.23 -0.14 -6.03
N GLN A 66 16.39 0.39 -5.14
CA GLN A 66 16.42 0.17 -3.69
C GLN A 66 15.58 -1.04 -3.23
N ASN A 67 14.68 -1.56 -4.08
CA ASN A 67 13.88 -2.74 -3.76
C ASN A 67 14.72 -4.04 -3.69
N GLN A 68 15.99 -4.01 -4.13
CA GLN A 68 16.93 -5.11 -3.91
C GLN A 68 17.35 -5.29 -2.45
N ILE A 69 17.02 -4.34 -1.56
CA ILE A 69 17.30 -4.44 -0.12
C ILE A 69 16.08 -4.97 0.67
N SER A 70 14.86 -4.83 0.13
CA SER A 70 13.63 -5.23 0.84
C SER A 70 13.24 -6.70 0.66
N ASP A 71 13.90 -7.44 -0.23
CA ASP A 71 13.75 -8.91 -0.35
C ASP A 71 14.48 -9.67 0.78
N PHE A 72 15.32 -8.98 1.56
CA PHE A 72 16.25 -9.61 2.52
C PHE A 72 16.04 -9.28 4.00
N ARG A 73 15.01 -8.51 4.40
CA ARG A 73 14.94 -8.00 5.80
C ARG A 73 13.61 -8.12 6.57
N PHE A 74 12.65 -8.93 6.11
CA PHE A 74 11.46 -9.24 6.91
C PHE A 74 11.48 -10.64 7.57
N LEU A 75 12.67 -11.25 7.72
CA LEU A 75 12.87 -12.45 8.56
C LEU A 75 14.10 -12.26 9.46
N SER A 76 13.94 -11.53 10.57
CA SER A 76 14.61 -11.83 11.85
C SER A 76 13.97 -11.07 13.00
#